data_AF-A0A822MMK1-F1
#
_entry.id   AF-A0A822MMK1-F1
#
_cell.length_a   1.000
_cell.length_b   1.000
_cell.length_c   1.000
_cell.angle_alpha   90.00
_cell.angle_beta   90.00
_cell.angle_gamma   90.00
#
_symmetry.space_group_name_H-M   'P 1'
#
loop_
_entity.id
_entity.type
_entity.pdbx_description
1 polymer ?
#
loop_
_entity_poly.entity_id
_entity_poly.type
_entity_poly.pdbx_seq_one_letter_code
_entity_poly.pdbx_strand_id
1 'polypeptide(L)'
;MNTKQLEDAVNEVTLFNQHLHLIQSVHTIPTPKMNWESIAMEPAPVMPTVRFDHKVKAMEALDEYKPSWLDMLLGNKSKLYTLTNNIERAAEQDIEQYKTEFVHWVQSYSYWAKGNQLSKGILNNDSEAKLSALSEAQQNSINAAVADTKLINHNFNTYKNGHLLEINIQVNKHNVIPKEKKVLCQGEVKLETISLSESNALYREYVCSCILKCAQDSFNVLPETSVVINVEQISADHSNETILSCHIEKGLLEFLLIENDKPSEILEFFVHIEDFNPHRGNGFSAIKTIFSPLPIAS
;
A
#
# COMPACT_ATOMS: atom_id res chain seq x y z
N MET A 1 -30.06 -31.54 -5.65
CA MET A 1 -29.11 -30.50 -5.20
C MET A 1 -29.85 -29.18 -5.13
N ASN A 2 -29.83 -28.49 -3.99
CA ASN A 2 -30.46 -27.18 -3.86
C ASN A 2 -29.65 -26.15 -4.69
N THR A 3 -30.32 -25.24 -5.40
CA THR A 3 -29.66 -24.21 -6.22
C THR A 3 -28.68 -23.37 -5.40
N LYS A 4 -29.05 -23.04 -4.16
CA LYS A 4 -28.18 -22.32 -3.23
C LYS A 4 -26.90 -23.11 -2.89
N GLN A 5 -27.01 -24.42 -2.68
CA GLN A 5 -25.84 -25.26 -2.37
C GLN A 5 -24.87 -25.34 -3.55
N LEU A 6 -25.39 -25.38 -4.78
CA LEU A 6 -24.56 -25.34 -5.98
C LEU A 6 -23.86 -23.98 -6.12
N GLU A 7 -24.60 -22.87 -5.93
CA GLU A 7 -24.05 -21.52 -5.97
C GLU A 7 -22.94 -21.33 -4.93
N ASP A 8 -23.17 -21.77 -3.70
CA ASP A 8 -22.17 -21.72 -2.63
C ASP A 8 -20.91 -22.51 -3.00
N ALA A 9 -21.06 -23.73 -3.54
CA ALA A 9 -19.94 -24.57 -3.97
C ALA A 9 -19.15 -23.95 -5.14
N VAL A 10 -19.85 -23.37 -6.13
CA VAL A 10 -19.24 -22.67 -7.26
C VAL A 10 -18.46 -21.44 -6.77
N ASN A 11 -19.05 -20.65 -5.87
CA ASN A 11 -18.41 -19.48 -5.29
C ASN A 11 -17.13 -19.86 -4.52
N GLU A 12 -17.19 -20.92 -3.72
CA GLU A 12 -16.04 -21.39 -2.94
C GLU A 12 -14.86 -21.83 -3.84
N VAL A 13 -15.13 -22.61 -4.89
CA VAL A 13 -14.10 -23.02 -5.86
C VAL A 13 -13.57 -21.81 -6.63
N THR A 14 -14.43 -20.85 -6.97
CA THR A 14 -14.03 -19.61 -7.65
C THR A 14 -13.09 -18.77 -6.81
N LEU A 15 -13.43 -18.53 -5.54
CA LEU A 15 -12.57 -17.80 -4.59
C LEU A 15 -11.22 -18.49 -4.39
N PHE A 16 -11.21 -19.84 -4.34
CA PHE A 16 -9.98 -20.61 -4.24
C PHE A 16 -9.08 -20.44 -5.48
N ASN A 17 -9.65 -20.52 -6.68
CA ASN A 17 -8.90 -20.32 -7.93
C ASN A 17 -8.39 -18.87 -8.05
N GLN A 18 -9.17 -17.88 -7.61
CA GLN A 18 -8.74 -16.49 -7.54
C GLN A 18 -7.56 -16.31 -6.58
N HIS A 19 -7.55 -17.00 -5.43
CA HIS A 19 -6.40 -17.01 -4.52
C HIS A 19 -5.15 -17.59 -5.17
N LEU A 20 -5.25 -18.76 -5.83
CA LEU A 20 -4.13 -19.36 -6.55
C LEU A 20 -3.59 -18.43 -7.65
N HIS A 21 -4.49 -17.78 -8.40
CA HIS A 21 -4.09 -16.78 -9.38
C HIS A 21 -3.35 -15.61 -8.72
N LEU A 22 -3.90 -15.05 -7.63
CA LEU A 22 -3.34 -13.90 -6.93
C LEU A 22 -1.92 -14.15 -6.43
N ILE A 23 -1.65 -15.32 -5.82
CA ILE A 23 -0.31 -15.64 -5.32
C ILE A 23 0.73 -15.78 -6.45
N GLN A 24 0.30 -16.14 -7.66
CA GLN A 24 1.19 -16.21 -8.84
C GLN A 24 1.31 -14.85 -9.55
N SER A 25 0.37 -13.93 -9.35
CA SER A 25 0.29 -12.62 -10.02
C SER A 25 0.46 -11.43 -9.07
N VAL A 26 1.11 -11.62 -7.91
CA VAL A 26 1.40 -10.53 -6.95
C VAL A 26 2.06 -9.32 -7.63
N HIS A 27 2.96 -9.58 -8.59
CA HIS A 27 3.64 -8.56 -9.37
C HIS A 27 2.75 -7.72 -10.30
N THR A 28 1.54 -8.18 -10.65
CA THR A 28 0.61 -7.43 -11.51
C THR A 28 -0.19 -6.40 -10.72
N ILE A 29 -0.07 -6.40 -9.39
CA ILE A 29 -0.78 -5.48 -8.52
C ILE A 29 -0.12 -4.11 -8.65
N PRO A 30 -0.85 -3.07 -9.09
CA PRO A 30 -0.24 -1.79 -9.41
C PRO A 30 0.28 -1.10 -8.14
N THR A 31 1.42 -0.43 -8.28
CA THR A 31 1.90 0.56 -7.31
C THR A 31 1.90 1.93 -7.96
N PRO A 32 1.28 2.95 -7.34
CA PRO A 32 1.30 4.30 -7.87
C PRO A 32 2.74 4.81 -8.03
N LYS A 33 3.03 5.36 -9.21
CA LYS A 33 4.29 6.04 -9.47
C LYS A 33 4.29 7.39 -8.76
N MET A 34 5.31 7.61 -7.94
CA MET A 34 5.50 8.85 -7.18
C MET A 34 6.18 9.91 -8.05
N ASN A 35 5.65 11.13 -8.01
CA ASN A 35 6.25 12.31 -8.65
C ASN A 35 6.77 13.24 -7.56
N TRP A 36 8.01 13.00 -7.13
CA TRP A 36 8.62 13.74 -6.01
C TRP A 36 8.85 15.20 -6.34
N GLU A 37 9.12 15.52 -7.60
CA GLU A 37 9.25 16.90 -8.07
C GLU A 37 7.93 17.65 -7.87
N SER A 38 6.80 17.05 -8.26
CA SER A 38 5.48 17.64 -8.04
C SER A 38 5.18 17.85 -6.56
N ILE A 39 5.48 16.86 -5.70
CA ILE A 39 5.27 16.95 -4.25
C ILE A 39 6.15 18.04 -3.63
N ALA A 40 7.39 18.18 -4.11
CA ALA A 40 8.30 19.22 -3.64
C ALA A 40 7.86 20.64 -4.04
N MET A 41 7.19 20.77 -5.19
CA MET A 41 6.70 22.04 -5.73
C MET A 41 5.29 22.43 -5.22
N GLU A 42 4.58 21.52 -4.58
CA GLU A 42 3.23 21.79 -4.07
C GLU A 42 3.24 22.94 -3.05
N PRO A 43 2.42 24.00 -3.23
CA PRO A 43 2.39 25.13 -2.31
C PRO A 43 1.80 24.71 -0.96
N ALA A 44 2.26 25.37 0.11
CA ALA A 44 1.71 25.13 1.44
C ALA A 44 0.20 25.44 1.50
N PRO A 45 -0.61 24.63 2.22
CA PRO A 45 -2.00 24.94 2.47
C PRO A 45 -2.15 26.31 3.13
N VAL A 46 -3.09 27.11 2.59
CA VAL A 46 -3.32 28.47 3.08
C VAL A 46 -3.98 28.42 4.46
N MET A 47 -3.38 29.12 5.43
CA MET A 47 -3.95 29.24 6.77
C MET A 47 -5.31 29.94 6.71
N PRO A 48 -6.39 29.36 7.29
CA PRO A 48 -7.68 30.02 7.31
C PRO A 48 -7.62 31.27 8.18
N THR A 49 -8.47 32.24 7.85
CA THR A 49 -8.61 33.49 8.59
C THR A 49 -10.02 33.61 9.10
N VAL A 50 -10.21 34.17 10.29
CA VAL A 50 -11.56 34.44 10.81
C VAL A 50 -12.31 35.36 9.86
N ARG A 51 -13.50 34.93 9.42
CA ARG A 51 -14.45 35.73 8.62
C ARG A 51 -15.69 35.98 9.47
N PHE A 52 -16.36 37.10 9.25
CA PHE A 52 -17.55 37.50 10.01
C PHE A 52 -18.80 37.57 9.10
N ASP A 53 -18.86 36.70 8.09
CA ASP A 53 -19.86 36.77 7.03
C ASP A 53 -21.28 36.55 7.57
N HIS A 54 -21.46 35.66 8.55
CA HIS A 54 -22.76 35.47 9.18
C HIS A 54 -23.13 36.66 10.04
N LYS A 55 -22.18 37.19 10.82
CA LYS A 55 -22.41 38.38 11.65
C LYS A 55 -22.79 39.59 10.81
N VAL A 56 -22.11 39.83 9.69
CA VAL A 56 -22.42 40.93 8.76
C VAL A 56 -23.84 40.80 8.22
N LYS A 57 -24.23 39.61 7.74
CA LYS A 57 -25.60 39.35 7.28
C LYS A 57 -26.65 39.55 8.38
N ALA A 58 -26.34 39.16 9.62
CA ALA A 58 -27.23 39.37 10.76
C ALA A 58 -27.37 40.86 11.13
N MET A 59 -26.31 41.65 10.98
CA MET A 59 -26.35 43.11 11.14
C MET A 59 -27.18 43.77 10.03
N GLU A 60 -26.99 43.36 8.77
CA GLU A 60 -27.80 43.85 7.64
C GLU A 60 -29.29 43.56 7.86
N ALA A 61 -29.64 42.36 8.33
CA ALA A 61 -31.02 41.99 8.65
C ALA A 61 -31.63 42.81 9.81
N LEU A 62 -30.80 43.28 10.75
CA LEU A 62 -31.23 44.19 11.81
C LEU A 62 -31.44 45.60 11.25
N ASP A 63 -30.54 46.09 10.41
CA ASP A 63 -30.61 47.44 9.81
C ASP A 63 -31.80 47.59 8.84
N GLU A 64 -32.16 46.53 8.13
CA GLU A 64 -33.32 46.50 7.22
C GLU A 64 -34.67 46.37 7.95
N TYR A 65 -34.68 46.08 9.25
CA TYR A 65 -35.92 45.88 10.00
C TYR A 65 -36.70 47.19 10.18
N LYS A 66 -37.84 47.30 9.50
CA LYS A 66 -38.83 48.38 9.69
C LYS A 66 -39.98 47.89 10.57
N PRO A 67 -40.18 48.44 11.79
CA PRO A 67 -41.27 48.02 12.65
C PRO A 67 -42.62 48.36 12.01
N SER A 68 -43.56 47.41 12.03
CA SER A 68 -44.93 47.67 11.58
C SER A 68 -45.69 48.47 12.64
N TRP A 69 -46.61 49.33 12.23
CA TRP A 69 -47.40 50.19 13.13
C TRP A 69 -48.18 49.39 14.20
N LEU A 70 -48.58 48.15 13.90
CA LEU A 70 -49.19 47.21 14.86
C LEU A 70 -48.18 46.61 15.85
N ASP A 71 -46.94 46.36 15.43
CA ASP A 71 -45.86 45.84 16.30
C ASP A 71 -45.42 46.87 17.35
N MET A 72 -45.50 48.16 17.01
CA MET A 72 -45.16 49.28 17.88
C MET A 72 -46.21 49.51 18.98
N LEU A 73 -47.50 49.32 18.66
CA LEU A 73 -48.63 49.45 19.60
C LEU A 73 -48.75 48.27 20.57
N LEU A 74 -48.29 47.08 20.20
CA LEU A 74 -48.31 45.87 21.04
C LEU A 74 -47.01 45.66 21.85
N GLY A 75 -46.05 46.59 21.76
CA GLY A 75 -44.83 46.53 22.57
C GLY A 75 -43.92 45.34 22.23
N ASN A 76 -43.84 44.95 20.95
CA ASN A 76 -43.18 43.72 20.52
C ASN A 76 -41.64 43.81 20.54
N LYS A 77 -41.06 44.00 21.73
CA LYS A 77 -39.61 43.97 22.00
C LYS A 77 -38.95 42.62 21.66
N SER A 78 -39.76 41.56 21.46
CA SER A 78 -39.28 40.20 21.21
C SER A 78 -38.54 40.05 19.87
N LYS A 79 -38.98 40.76 18.82
CA LYS A 79 -38.40 40.65 17.49
C LYS A 79 -37.05 41.37 17.38
N LEU A 80 -36.93 42.56 17.95
CA LEU A 80 -35.64 43.25 18.08
C LEU A 80 -34.66 42.44 18.93
N TYR A 81 -35.11 41.90 20.08
CA TYR A 81 -34.28 41.02 20.91
C TYR A 81 -33.80 39.79 20.13
N THR A 82 -34.66 39.18 19.32
CA THR A 82 -34.29 38.04 18.47
C THR A 82 -33.26 38.41 17.41
N LEU A 83 -33.41 39.57 16.75
CA LEU A 83 -32.43 40.06 15.76
C LEU A 83 -31.08 40.37 16.41
N THR A 84 -31.05 40.98 17.59
CA THR A 84 -29.81 41.21 18.35
C THR A 84 -29.14 39.89 18.75
N ASN A 85 -29.90 38.93 19.31
CA ASN A 85 -29.36 37.61 19.65
C ASN A 85 -28.86 36.84 18.41
N ASN A 86 -29.47 37.06 17.25
CA ASN A 86 -29.01 36.46 16.00
C ASN A 86 -27.62 36.96 15.59
N ILE A 87 -27.24 38.19 15.91
CA ILE A 87 -25.88 38.71 15.65
C ILE A 87 -24.85 37.97 16.50
N GLU A 88 -25.14 37.76 17.79
CA GLU A 88 -24.27 36.99 18.69
C GLU A 88 -24.14 35.55 18.22
N ARG A 89 -25.26 34.88 17.94
CA ARG A 89 -25.27 33.51 17.40
C ARG A 89 -24.56 33.40 16.06
N ALA A 90 -24.69 34.40 15.19
CA ALA A 90 -23.99 34.45 13.91
C ALA A 90 -22.47 34.62 14.09
N ALA A 91 -22.05 35.43 15.06
CA ALA A 91 -20.63 35.54 15.42
C ALA A 91 -20.08 34.24 16.02
N GLU A 92 -20.87 33.52 16.82
CA GLU A 92 -20.51 32.18 17.30
C GLU A 92 -20.37 31.18 16.14
N GLN A 93 -21.29 31.22 15.16
CA GLN A 93 -21.21 30.39 13.96
C GLN A 93 -19.95 30.66 13.14
N ASP A 94 -19.60 31.93 12.95
CA ASP A 94 -18.36 32.35 12.29
C ASP A 94 -17.11 31.78 12.99
N ILE A 95 -17.10 31.79 14.34
CA ILE A 95 -16.01 31.23 15.14
C ILE A 95 -15.95 29.70 15.02
N GLU A 96 -17.08 29.00 15.09
CA GLU A 96 -17.13 27.54 14.95
C GLU A 96 -16.72 27.07 13.55
N GLN A 97 -17.10 27.82 12.51
CA GLN A 97 -16.63 27.58 11.16
C GLN A 97 -15.10 27.73 11.07
N TYR A 98 -14.56 28.84 11.59
CA TYR A 98 -13.10 29.04 11.63
C TYR A 98 -12.37 27.92 12.38
N LYS A 99 -12.88 27.49 13.54
CA LYS A 99 -12.29 26.37 14.30
C LYS A 99 -12.23 25.09 13.47
N THR A 100 -13.31 24.79 12.74
CA THR A 100 -13.40 23.61 11.87
C THR A 100 -12.37 23.70 10.73
N GLU A 101 -12.32 24.85 10.04
CA GLU A 101 -11.35 25.11 8.98
C GLU A 101 -9.91 25.04 9.49
N PHE A 102 -9.65 25.57 10.70
CA PHE A 102 -8.34 25.55 11.33
C PHE A 102 -7.88 24.12 11.65
N VAL A 103 -8.75 23.28 12.21
CA VAL A 103 -8.42 21.86 12.47
C VAL A 103 -8.08 21.13 11.16
N HIS A 104 -8.87 21.34 10.12
CA HIS A 104 -8.60 20.76 8.80
C HIS A 104 -7.28 21.27 8.20
N TRP A 105 -6.98 22.57 8.36
CA TRP A 105 -5.72 23.15 7.93
C TRP A 105 -4.52 22.57 8.68
N VAL A 106 -4.59 22.38 10.00
CA VAL A 106 -3.50 21.76 10.78
C VAL A 106 -3.17 20.36 10.24
N GLN A 107 -4.19 19.55 9.98
CA GLN A 107 -4.02 18.23 9.38
C GLN A 107 -3.39 18.33 7.98
N SER A 108 -3.95 19.16 7.10
CA SER A 108 -3.46 19.36 5.74
C SER A 108 -2.01 19.86 5.70
N TYR A 109 -1.67 20.82 6.58
CA TYR A 109 -0.33 21.37 6.69
C TYR A 109 0.67 20.33 7.18
N SER A 110 0.31 19.51 8.18
CA SER A 110 1.18 18.42 8.66
C SER A 110 1.48 17.38 7.58
N TYR A 111 0.46 17.00 6.78
CA TYR A 111 0.63 16.09 5.66
C TYR A 111 1.54 16.70 4.59
N TRP A 112 1.27 17.94 4.20
CA TRP A 112 2.10 18.69 3.25
C TRP A 112 3.54 18.81 3.73
N ALA A 113 3.76 19.21 5.00
CA ALA A 113 5.10 19.41 5.54
C ALA A 113 5.92 18.12 5.55
N LYS A 114 5.30 16.99 5.97
CA LYS A 114 5.91 15.66 5.92
C LYS A 114 6.25 15.27 4.48
N GLY A 115 5.29 15.41 3.56
CA GLY A 115 5.47 15.08 2.14
C GLY A 115 6.56 15.93 1.46
N ASN A 116 6.59 17.23 1.74
CA ASN A 116 7.56 18.17 1.18
C ASN A 116 8.98 17.95 1.72
N GLN A 117 9.12 17.63 3.01
CA GLN A 117 10.41 17.25 3.59
C GLN A 117 10.92 15.94 2.99
N LEU A 118 10.06 14.92 2.91
CA LEU A 118 10.39 13.62 2.35
C LEU A 118 10.80 13.72 0.88
N SER A 119 10.05 14.46 0.06
CA SER A 119 10.35 14.66 -1.35
C SER A 119 11.70 15.36 -1.56
N LYS A 120 12.00 16.41 -0.78
CA LYS A 120 13.31 17.08 -0.81
C LYS A 120 14.45 16.14 -0.43
N GLY A 121 14.26 15.28 0.57
CA GLY A 121 15.26 14.28 0.96
C GLY A 121 15.56 13.32 -0.21
N ILE A 122 14.52 12.79 -0.84
CA ILE A 122 14.65 11.87 -1.99
C ILE A 122 15.35 12.54 -3.18
N LEU A 123 14.96 13.76 -3.52
CA LEU A 123 15.57 14.53 -4.62
C LEU A 123 17.05 14.86 -4.34
N ASN A 124 17.44 14.96 -3.07
CA ASN A 124 18.83 15.13 -2.65
C ASN A 124 19.57 13.79 -2.42
N ASN A 125 18.97 12.66 -2.81
CA ASN A 125 19.51 11.32 -2.67
C ASN A 125 19.80 10.89 -1.22
N ASP A 126 19.03 11.40 -0.25
CA ASP A 126 19.16 11.02 1.16
C ASP A 126 18.64 9.59 1.40
N SER A 127 19.50 8.72 1.92
CA SER A 127 19.15 7.30 2.11
C SER A 127 18.02 7.10 3.12
N GLU A 128 17.98 7.87 4.20
CA GLU A 128 16.94 7.74 5.24
C GLU A 128 15.56 8.13 4.72
N ALA A 129 15.48 9.25 3.97
CA ALA A 129 14.26 9.67 3.29
C ALA A 129 13.79 8.61 2.28
N LYS A 130 14.69 8.06 1.45
CA LYS A 130 14.35 7.00 0.49
C LYS A 130 13.83 5.73 1.18
N LEU A 131 14.50 5.26 2.24
CA LEU A 131 14.06 4.10 3.00
C LEU A 131 12.71 4.34 3.70
N SER A 132 12.49 5.54 4.22
CA SER A 132 11.23 5.93 4.86
C SER A 132 10.07 5.95 3.87
N ALA A 133 10.27 6.52 2.68
CA ALA A 133 9.26 6.55 1.63
C ALA A 133 8.90 5.15 1.12
N LEU A 134 9.91 4.30 0.91
CA LEU A 134 9.69 2.92 0.51
C LEU A 134 8.94 2.14 1.59
N SER A 135 9.29 2.34 2.87
CA SER A 135 8.58 1.71 3.99
C SER A 135 7.11 2.15 4.04
N GLU A 136 6.81 3.43 3.85
CA GLU A 136 5.43 3.94 3.83
C GLU A 136 4.63 3.35 2.66
N ALA A 137 5.22 3.22 1.48
CA ALA A 137 4.58 2.56 0.35
C ALA A 137 4.31 1.07 0.59
N GLN A 138 5.22 0.37 1.27
CA GLN A 138 5.14 -1.06 1.59
C GLN A 138 4.22 -1.39 2.78
N GLN A 139 3.77 -0.38 3.53
CA GLN A 139 2.83 -0.57 4.64
C GLN A 139 1.39 -0.87 4.16
N ASN A 140 1.04 -0.51 2.92
CA ASN A 140 -0.21 -0.90 2.30
C ASN A 140 -0.18 -2.41 1.98
N SER A 141 -0.52 -3.23 2.97
CA SER A 141 -0.50 -4.68 2.86
C SER A 141 -1.50 -5.16 1.82
N ILE A 142 -1.00 -5.93 0.86
CA ILE A 142 -1.83 -6.76 -0.01
C ILE A 142 -2.10 -8.07 0.73
N ASN A 143 -3.38 -8.39 0.94
CA ASN A 143 -3.79 -9.59 1.65
C ASN A 143 -4.34 -10.65 0.68
N ALA A 144 -4.03 -11.91 0.96
CA ALA A 144 -4.71 -13.05 0.35
C ALA A 144 -6.13 -13.20 0.92
N ALA A 145 -7.16 -13.09 0.08
CA ALA A 145 -8.57 -13.11 0.50
C ALA A 145 -8.99 -14.40 1.27
N VAL A 146 -8.36 -15.54 0.97
CA VAL A 146 -8.74 -16.84 1.56
C VAL A 146 -8.08 -17.08 2.93
N ALA A 147 -7.02 -16.33 3.27
CA ALA A 147 -6.22 -16.58 4.47
C ALA A 147 -5.94 -15.33 5.32
N ASP A 148 -6.47 -14.16 4.94
CA ASP A 148 -6.16 -12.84 5.51
C ASP A 148 -4.66 -12.67 5.84
N THR A 149 -3.82 -13.17 4.93
CA THR A 149 -2.39 -13.24 5.12
C THR A 149 -1.74 -12.20 4.23
N LYS A 150 -0.86 -11.39 4.82
CA LYS A 150 -0.01 -10.44 4.08
C LYS A 150 0.83 -11.23 3.06
N LEU A 151 0.67 -10.92 1.77
CA LEU A 151 1.35 -11.66 0.70
C LEU A 151 2.86 -11.43 0.71
N ILE A 152 3.34 -10.29 1.21
CA ILE A 152 4.77 -9.96 1.28
C ILE A 152 5.07 -9.45 2.68
N ASN A 153 5.93 -10.16 3.42
CA ASN A 153 6.44 -9.65 4.68
C ASN A 153 7.76 -8.93 4.44
N HIS A 154 7.77 -7.60 4.43
CA HIS A 154 9.01 -6.82 4.35
C HIS A 154 9.77 -6.94 5.67
N ASN A 155 11.01 -7.43 5.62
CA ASN A 155 11.87 -7.57 6.79
C ASN A 155 12.66 -6.28 7.02
N PHE A 156 13.60 -5.95 6.13
CA PHE A 156 14.35 -4.70 6.17
C PHE A 156 14.85 -4.30 4.78
N ASN A 157 15.00 -2.98 4.59
CA ASN A 157 15.59 -2.39 3.40
C ASN A 157 16.86 -1.63 3.82
N THR A 158 17.91 -1.66 3.00
CA THR A 158 19.16 -0.98 3.31
C THR A 158 19.89 -0.53 2.06
N TYR A 159 20.76 0.47 2.17
CA TYR A 159 21.69 0.85 1.11
C TYR A 159 23.06 0.26 1.38
N LYS A 160 23.53 -0.62 0.49
CA LYS A 160 24.92 -1.09 0.48
C LYS A 160 25.80 -0.03 -0.19
N ASN A 161 26.92 0.29 0.45
CA ASN A 161 27.89 1.28 -0.03
C ASN A 161 27.27 2.64 -0.40
N GLY A 162 26.14 3.01 0.22
CA GLY A 162 25.43 4.27 -0.03
C GLY A 162 24.66 4.38 -1.35
N HIS A 163 24.67 3.34 -2.20
CA HIS A 163 24.14 3.45 -3.57
C HIS A 163 23.25 2.28 -3.99
N LEU A 164 23.52 1.05 -3.56
CA LEU A 164 22.73 -0.10 -3.99
C LEU A 164 21.64 -0.40 -2.96
N LEU A 165 20.38 -0.23 -3.38
CA LEU A 165 19.23 -0.59 -2.57
C LEU A 165 19.09 -2.13 -2.50
N GLU A 166 19.17 -2.66 -1.29
CA GLU A 166 18.92 -4.05 -0.96
C GLU A 166 17.61 -4.16 -0.17
N ILE A 167 16.72 -5.03 -0.62
CA ILE A 167 15.39 -5.27 -0.07
C ILE A 167 15.34 -6.72 0.39
N ASN A 168 15.03 -6.93 1.66
CA ASN A 168 14.92 -8.26 2.23
C ASN A 168 13.46 -8.50 2.60
N ILE A 169 12.87 -9.52 1.97
CA ILE A 169 11.50 -9.96 2.27
C ILE A 169 11.52 -11.35 2.86
N GLN A 170 10.53 -11.65 3.69
CA GLN A 170 10.32 -12.95 4.28
C GLN A 170 9.05 -13.58 3.69
N VAL A 171 9.15 -14.86 3.36
CA VAL A 171 8.04 -15.67 2.84
C VAL A 171 7.82 -16.90 3.71
N ASN A 172 6.58 -17.38 3.73
CA ASN A 172 6.24 -18.63 4.41
C ASN A 172 5.34 -19.47 3.53
N LYS A 173 5.92 -20.54 2.96
CA LYS A 173 5.21 -21.51 2.11
C LYS A 173 3.92 -22.01 2.73
N HIS A 174 3.92 -22.35 4.01
CA HIS A 174 2.78 -22.94 4.70
C HIS A 174 1.62 -21.97 4.91
N ASN A 175 1.90 -20.66 4.89
CA ASN A 175 0.88 -19.62 5.05
C ASN A 175 0.23 -19.25 3.71
N VAL A 176 0.94 -19.43 2.59
CA VAL A 176 0.52 -18.93 1.28
C VAL A 176 0.04 -20.04 0.34
N ILE A 177 0.72 -21.19 0.36
CA ILE A 177 0.44 -22.31 -0.53
C ILE A 177 -0.50 -23.31 0.15
N PRO A 178 -1.70 -23.56 -0.38
CA PRO A 178 -2.62 -24.52 0.20
C PRO A 178 -2.09 -25.96 0.08
N LYS A 179 -2.50 -26.83 1.02
CA LYS A 179 -2.17 -28.27 0.99
C LYS A 179 -3.08 -29.07 0.06
N GLU A 180 -4.28 -28.58 -0.16
CA GLU A 180 -5.33 -29.22 -0.96
C GLU A 180 -5.92 -28.19 -1.91
N LYS A 181 -6.35 -28.65 -3.10
CA LYS A 181 -7.10 -27.85 -4.05
C LYS A 181 -8.60 -28.14 -3.94
N LYS A 182 -9.41 -27.10 -4.10
CA LYS A 182 -10.87 -27.20 -4.14
C LYS A 182 -11.32 -27.37 -5.58
N VAL A 183 -12.03 -28.45 -5.87
CA VAL A 183 -12.57 -28.73 -7.21
C VAL A 183 -14.08 -28.95 -7.14
N LEU A 184 -14.79 -28.51 -8.18
CA LEU A 184 -16.23 -28.76 -8.28
C LEU A 184 -16.46 -30.13 -8.92
N CYS A 185 -17.09 -31.05 -8.19
CA CYS A 185 -17.41 -32.39 -8.68
C CYS A 185 -18.87 -32.70 -8.39
N GLN A 186 -19.66 -32.93 -9.44
CA GLN A 186 -21.10 -33.23 -9.34
C GLN A 186 -21.89 -32.16 -8.54
N GLY A 187 -21.40 -30.91 -8.55
CA GLY A 187 -22.00 -29.77 -7.87
C GLY A 187 -21.70 -29.65 -6.38
N GLU A 188 -20.79 -30.48 -5.86
CA GLU A 188 -20.24 -30.38 -4.52
C GLU A 188 -18.74 -30.02 -4.60
N VAL A 189 -18.23 -29.38 -3.55
CA VAL A 189 -16.79 -29.12 -3.41
C VAL A 189 -16.09 -30.40 -2.98
N LYS A 190 -15.08 -30.81 -3.73
CA LYS A 190 -14.14 -31.87 -3.32
C LYS A 190 -12.77 -31.29 -3.06
N LEU A 191 -12.09 -31.87 -2.07
CA LEU A 191 -10.71 -31.58 -1.72
C LEU A 191 -9.81 -32.63 -2.38
N GLU A 192 -8.83 -32.18 -3.16
CA GLU A 192 -7.81 -33.02 -3.75
C GLU A 192 -6.44 -32.61 -3.20
N THR A 193 -5.62 -33.57 -2.77
CA THR A 193 -4.26 -33.29 -2.31
C THR A 193 -3.41 -32.72 -3.44
N ILE A 194 -2.70 -31.62 -3.17
CA ILE A 194 -1.72 -31.07 -4.10
C ILE A 194 -0.43 -31.87 -3.95
N SER A 195 0.14 -32.36 -5.06
CA SER A 195 1.39 -33.10 -5.00
C SER A 195 2.54 -32.20 -4.52
N LEU A 196 3.59 -32.79 -3.95
CA LEU A 196 4.76 -32.02 -3.51
C LEU A 196 5.36 -31.18 -4.64
N SER A 197 5.44 -31.75 -5.85
CA SER A 197 5.96 -31.08 -7.04
C SER A 197 5.11 -29.87 -7.44
N GLU A 198 3.78 -30.02 -7.47
CA GLU A 198 2.87 -28.92 -7.79
C GLU A 198 2.91 -27.83 -6.73
N SER A 199 2.93 -28.20 -5.44
CA SER A 199 3.05 -27.26 -4.31
C SER A 199 4.34 -26.44 -4.38
N ASN A 200 5.47 -27.09 -4.70
CA ASN A 200 6.75 -26.40 -4.87
C ASN A 200 6.80 -25.51 -6.10
N ALA A 201 6.19 -25.92 -7.22
CA ALA A 201 6.09 -25.08 -8.41
C ALA A 201 5.28 -23.81 -8.14
N LEU A 202 4.12 -23.94 -7.48
CA LEU A 202 3.32 -22.78 -7.03
C LEU A 202 4.12 -21.87 -6.10
N TYR A 203 4.90 -22.46 -5.17
CA TYR A 203 5.74 -21.69 -4.26
C TYR A 203 6.83 -20.90 -4.98
N ARG A 204 7.49 -21.50 -5.99
CA ARG A 204 8.50 -20.79 -6.80
C ARG A 204 7.89 -19.63 -7.57
N GLU A 205 6.73 -19.82 -8.20
CA GLU A 205 6.05 -18.72 -8.91
C GLU A 205 5.68 -17.59 -7.96
N TYR A 206 5.16 -17.89 -6.78
CA TYR A 206 4.87 -16.89 -5.76
C TYR A 206 6.13 -16.13 -5.32
N VAL A 207 7.23 -16.82 -5.00
CA VAL A 207 8.51 -16.21 -4.62
C VAL A 207 9.02 -15.28 -5.72
N CYS A 208 9.03 -15.73 -6.97
CA CYS A 208 9.45 -14.92 -8.12
C CYS A 208 8.53 -13.71 -8.32
N SER A 209 7.22 -13.89 -8.15
CA SER A 209 6.22 -12.82 -8.21
C SER A 209 6.44 -11.75 -7.13
N CYS A 210 6.78 -12.15 -5.90
CA CYS A 210 7.12 -11.21 -4.83
C CYS A 210 8.38 -10.39 -5.15
N ILE A 211 9.38 -10.98 -5.80
CA ILE A 211 10.58 -10.27 -6.23
C ILE A 211 10.22 -9.20 -7.27
N LEU A 212 9.50 -9.58 -8.32
CA LEU A 212 9.09 -8.63 -9.36
C LEU A 212 8.24 -7.50 -8.76
N LYS A 213 7.34 -7.82 -7.82
CA LYS A 213 6.54 -6.85 -7.09
C LYS A 213 7.41 -5.85 -6.32
N CYS A 214 8.35 -6.34 -5.53
CA CYS A 214 9.24 -5.48 -4.73
C CYS A 214 10.10 -4.58 -5.62
N ALA A 215 10.54 -5.06 -6.78
CA ALA A 215 11.28 -4.25 -7.74
C ALA A 215 10.41 -3.12 -8.31
N GLN A 216 9.20 -3.45 -8.79
CA GLN A 216 8.26 -2.45 -9.30
C GLN A 216 7.89 -1.41 -8.25
N ASP A 217 7.62 -1.83 -7.01
CA ASP A 217 7.32 -0.92 -5.91
C ASP A 217 8.47 0.06 -5.67
N SER A 218 9.70 -0.45 -5.69
CA SER A 218 10.89 0.36 -5.50
C SER A 218 11.10 1.35 -6.64
N PHE A 219 10.92 0.94 -7.90
CA PHE A 219 11.11 1.82 -9.06
C PHE A 219 9.99 2.85 -9.26
N ASN A 220 8.79 2.56 -8.74
CA ASN A 220 7.67 3.49 -8.72
C ASN A 220 7.78 4.52 -7.59
N VAL A 221 8.38 4.13 -6.46
CA VAL A 221 8.50 4.99 -5.28
C VAL A 221 9.83 5.73 -5.25
N LEU A 222 10.92 5.17 -5.78
CA LEU A 222 12.27 5.72 -5.65
C LEU A 222 12.93 5.95 -7.02
N PRO A 223 13.86 6.91 -7.13
CA PRO A 223 14.63 7.16 -8.33
C PRO A 223 15.79 6.16 -8.52
N GLU A 224 15.60 4.91 -8.11
CA GLU A 224 16.61 3.85 -8.29
C GLU A 224 16.55 3.28 -9.71
N THR A 225 17.72 2.95 -10.25
CA THR A 225 17.85 2.30 -11.57
C THR A 225 18.02 0.79 -11.46
N SER A 226 18.45 0.30 -10.29
CA SER A 226 18.53 -1.13 -10.00
C SER A 226 18.30 -1.41 -8.52
N VAL A 227 17.91 -2.64 -8.20
CA VAL A 227 17.73 -3.12 -6.82
C VAL A 227 18.21 -4.56 -6.67
N VAL A 228 18.57 -4.93 -5.45
CA VAL A 228 18.78 -6.32 -5.05
C VAL A 228 17.65 -6.73 -4.14
N ILE A 229 17.02 -7.86 -4.45
CA ILE A 229 15.95 -8.41 -3.63
C ILE A 229 16.38 -9.79 -3.16
N ASN A 230 16.40 -9.96 -1.84
CA ASN A 230 16.64 -11.23 -1.19
C ASN A 230 15.35 -11.72 -0.57
N VAL A 231 15.08 -13.01 -0.76
CA VAL A 231 13.93 -13.69 -0.20
C VAL A 231 14.42 -14.66 0.87
N GLU A 232 13.93 -14.47 2.08
CA GLU A 232 14.20 -15.31 3.23
C GLU A 232 12.99 -16.19 3.53
N GLN A 233 13.24 -17.45 3.90
CA GLN A 233 12.25 -18.33 4.50
C GLN A 233 12.62 -18.64 5.95
N ILE A 234 11.61 -18.88 6.78
CA ILE A 234 11.83 -19.39 8.13
C ILE A 234 12.02 -20.90 8.06
N SER A 235 13.18 -21.38 8.48
CA SER A 235 13.49 -22.81 8.59
C SER A 235 12.85 -23.44 9.83
N ALA A 236 12.88 -24.78 9.93
CA ALA A 236 12.25 -25.52 11.02
C ALA A 236 12.84 -25.21 12.41
N ASP A 237 14.10 -24.78 12.46
CA ASP A 237 14.81 -24.33 13.66
C ASP A 237 14.63 -22.82 13.93
N HIS A 238 13.69 -22.16 13.25
CA HIS A 238 13.38 -20.74 13.36
C HIS A 238 14.51 -19.79 12.92
N SER A 239 15.48 -20.28 12.15
CA SER A 239 16.47 -19.42 11.50
C SER A 239 15.90 -18.81 10.20
N ASN A 240 16.42 -17.65 9.79
CA ASN A 240 16.11 -17.09 8.48
C ASN A 240 17.15 -17.59 7.47
N GLU A 241 16.70 -18.28 6.44
CA GLU A 241 17.54 -18.75 5.34
C GLU A 241 17.20 -17.99 4.06
N THR A 242 18.19 -17.37 3.43
CA THR A 242 18.01 -16.81 2.09
C THR A 242 17.84 -17.95 1.08
N ILE A 243 16.75 -17.93 0.32
CA ILE A 243 16.43 -18.95 -0.69
C ILE A 243 16.56 -18.45 -2.12
N LEU A 244 16.47 -17.14 -2.32
CA LEU A 244 16.60 -16.52 -3.62
C LEU A 244 17.18 -15.11 -3.44
N SER A 245 18.15 -14.76 -4.28
CA SER A 245 18.68 -13.40 -4.39
C SER A 245 18.67 -13.00 -5.86
N CYS A 246 18.13 -11.82 -6.18
CA CYS A 246 18.01 -11.34 -7.56
C CYS A 246 18.40 -9.87 -7.67
N HIS A 247 19.19 -9.53 -8.69
CA HIS A 247 19.53 -8.16 -9.06
C HIS A 247 18.72 -7.74 -10.28
N ILE A 248 17.89 -6.72 -10.13
CA ILE A 248 16.92 -6.28 -11.12
C ILE A 248 17.28 -4.88 -11.59
N GLU A 249 17.36 -4.72 -12.91
CA GLU A 249 17.54 -3.44 -13.60
C GLU A 249 16.18 -2.89 -14.05
N LYS A 250 15.89 -1.64 -13.72
CA LYS A 250 14.62 -0.96 -14.03
C LYS A 250 14.32 -0.95 -15.51
N GLY A 251 15.31 -0.56 -16.33
CA GLY A 251 15.12 -0.43 -17.78
C GLY A 251 14.79 -1.77 -18.46
N LEU A 252 15.33 -2.88 -17.96
CA LEU A 252 14.99 -4.21 -18.46
C LEU A 252 13.61 -4.63 -17.98
N LEU A 253 13.28 -4.41 -16.70
CA LEU A 253 11.96 -4.74 -16.16
C LEU A 253 10.82 -3.99 -16.85
N GLU A 254 11.01 -2.71 -17.16
CA GLU A 254 10.02 -1.90 -17.90
C GLU A 254 9.86 -2.34 -19.36
N PHE A 255 10.89 -2.96 -19.95
CA PHE A 255 10.84 -3.49 -21.31
C PHE A 255 10.13 -4.85 -21.39
N LEU A 256 10.29 -5.70 -20.38
CA LEU A 256 9.62 -7.00 -20.30
C LEU A 256 8.12 -6.76 -20.06
N LEU A 257 7.26 -7.23 -20.97
CA LEU A 257 5.81 -7.12 -20.83
C LEU A 257 5.33 -8.15 -19.79
N ILE A 258 5.18 -7.71 -18.55
CA ILE A 258 4.98 -8.57 -17.37
C ILE A 258 3.62 -9.31 -17.36
N GLU A 259 2.64 -8.93 -18.19
CA GLU A 259 1.25 -9.35 -18.00
C GLU A 259 0.94 -10.83 -18.37
N ASN A 260 1.78 -11.53 -19.14
CA ASN A 260 1.44 -12.86 -19.67
C ASN A 260 2.46 -13.98 -19.43
N ASP A 261 3.66 -13.66 -18.94
CA ASP A 261 4.71 -14.66 -18.70
C ASP A 261 4.70 -15.11 -17.23
N LYS A 262 5.17 -16.34 -16.98
CA LYS A 262 5.33 -16.78 -15.59
C LYS A 262 6.39 -15.92 -14.89
N PRO A 263 6.16 -15.48 -13.63
CA PRO A 263 7.16 -14.72 -12.88
C PRO A 263 8.55 -15.34 -12.91
N SER A 264 8.62 -16.68 -12.84
CA SER A 264 9.90 -17.37 -12.86
C SER A 264 10.59 -17.35 -14.22
N GLU A 265 9.85 -17.37 -15.33
CA GLU A 265 10.40 -17.22 -16.69
C GLU A 265 10.91 -15.79 -16.92
N ILE A 266 10.24 -14.78 -16.35
CA ILE A 266 10.70 -13.39 -16.36
C ILE A 266 12.01 -13.25 -15.57
N LEU A 267 12.16 -13.98 -14.46
CA LEU A 267 13.32 -13.87 -13.59
C LEU A 267 14.61 -14.38 -14.26
N GLU A 268 14.51 -15.27 -15.24
CA GLU A 268 15.64 -15.80 -16.02
C GLU A 268 16.38 -14.71 -16.82
N PHE A 269 15.74 -13.56 -17.09
CA PHE A 269 16.38 -12.43 -17.75
C PHE A 269 17.28 -11.61 -16.81
N PHE A 270 17.21 -11.85 -15.50
CA PHE A 270 17.94 -11.12 -14.48
C PHE A 270 19.04 -11.98 -13.85
N VAL A 271 20.06 -11.32 -13.31
CA VAL A 271 21.10 -12.00 -12.52
C VAL A 271 20.47 -12.44 -11.21
N HIS A 272 20.31 -13.74 -11.04
CA HIS A 272 19.71 -14.33 -9.85
C HIS A 272 20.47 -15.58 -9.38
N ILE A 273 20.30 -15.91 -8.10
CA ILE A 273 20.82 -17.12 -7.48
C ILE A 273 19.65 -17.80 -6.77
N GLU A 274 19.40 -19.06 -7.15
CA GLU A 274 18.50 -19.97 -6.45
C GLU A 274 19.07 -21.40 -6.48
N ASP A 275 18.65 -22.22 -5.52
CA ASP A 275 18.76 -23.68 -5.58
C ASP A 275 17.35 -24.24 -5.39
N PHE A 276 16.64 -24.45 -6.50
CA PHE A 276 15.27 -24.97 -6.50
C PHE A 276 15.20 -26.41 -7.04
N ASN A 277 14.44 -27.25 -6.35
CA ASN A 277 14.09 -28.59 -6.81
C ASN A 277 12.61 -28.88 -6.46
N PRO A 278 11.74 -29.15 -7.46
CA PRO A 278 10.31 -29.38 -7.22
C PRO A 278 10.03 -30.62 -6.35
N HIS A 279 10.97 -31.55 -6.21
CA HIS A 279 10.81 -32.76 -5.39
C HIS A 279 11.43 -32.64 -4.00
N ARG A 280 12.08 -31.51 -3.66
CA ARG A 280 12.63 -31.23 -2.32
C ARG A 280 11.51 -30.85 -1.35
N GLY A 281 11.65 -31.17 -0.05
CA GLY A 281 10.62 -30.87 0.96
C GLY A 281 10.08 -29.42 0.93
N ASN A 282 10.98 -28.44 0.91
CA ASN A 282 10.63 -27.00 0.86
C ASN A 282 10.76 -26.37 -0.53
N GLY A 283 11.13 -27.14 -1.56
CA GLY A 283 11.44 -26.63 -2.90
C GLY A 283 12.84 -25.99 -2.98
N PHE A 284 13.12 -25.00 -2.13
CA PHE A 284 14.39 -24.27 -2.11
C PHE A 284 15.39 -24.81 -1.08
N SER A 285 16.69 -24.67 -1.37
CA SER A 285 17.78 -24.73 -0.37
C SER A 285 18.24 -23.32 -0.02
N ALA A 286 18.93 -23.19 1.11
CA ALA A 286 19.66 -21.98 1.47
C ALA A 286 20.77 -21.66 0.45
N ILE A 287 20.91 -20.38 0.10
CA ILE A 287 21.93 -19.84 -0.79
C ILE A 287 22.62 -18.62 -0.16
N LYS A 288 23.75 -18.21 -0.74
CA LYS A 288 24.38 -16.92 -0.44
C LYS A 288 23.86 -15.85 -1.40
N THR A 289 23.69 -14.63 -0.91
CA THR A 289 23.23 -13.49 -1.73
C THR A 289 24.25 -13.12 -2.81
N ILE A 290 23.79 -12.48 -3.89
CA ILE A 290 24.61 -12.08 -5.05
C ILE A 290 25.85 -11.25 -4.67
N PHE A 291 25.76 -10.48 -3.58
CA PHE A 291 26.85 -9.62 -3.10
C PHE A 291 27.42 -10.04 -1.75
N SER A 292 27.26 -11.32 -1.36
CA SER A 292 27.95 -11.87 -0.20
C SER A 292 29.47 -11.78 -0.41
N PRO A 293 30.25 -11.27 0.56
CA PRO A 293 31.70 -11.25 0.45
C PRO A 293 32.21 -12.68 0.22
N LEU A 294 33.14 -12.84 -0.73
CA LEU A 294 33.81 -14.11 -0.97
C LEU A 294 34.44 -14.59 0.35
N PRO A 295 34.33 -15.89 0.69
CA PRO A 295 35.01 -16.41 1.87
C PRO A 295 36.50 -16.10 1.73
N ILE A 296 37.06 -15.39 2.72
CA ILE A 296 38.49 -15.18 2.79
C ILE A 296 39.10 -16.57 2.91
N ALA A 297 39.83 -17.00 1.87
CA ALA A 297 40.53 -18.27 1.89
C ALA A 297 41.47 -18.29 3.12
N SER A 298 41.29 -19.29 3.97
CA SER A 298 42.12 -19.55 5.15
C SER A 298 43.50 -20.03 4.75
#